data_AF-A0AA37UG66-F1
#
_entry.id   AF-A0AA37UG66-F1
#
_cell.length_a   1.000
_cell.length_b   1.000
_cell.length_c   1.000
_cell.angle_alpha   90.00
_cell.angle_beta   90.00
_cell.angle_gamma   90.00
#
_symmetry.space_group_name_H-M   'P 1'
#
loop_
_entity.id
_entity.type
_entity.pdbx_description
1 polymer ?
#
loop_
_entity_poly.entity_id
_entity_poly.type
_entity_poly.pdbx_seq_one_letter_code
_entity_poly.pdbx_strand_id
1 'polypeptide(L)'
;MLYHHIGGQEQVIGGVVERLLDGLRAPDPALPWQEWFRALLHPVRPTLLRFPGSARWLLLHAPAFPAITAVFDAGIAALARDGIARPALAATTIIDTAMMAITLHDDRTGLHDGPRDHGAILDRFIAVRDASSSAGQLIDEVIGPLAHAEDDVLEQHYRYLLESLMAGIAARSGA
;
A
#
# COMPACT_ATOMS: atom_id res chain seq x y z
N MET A 1 19.62 -5.03 -25.70
CA MET A 1 18.87 -6.23 -25.28
C MET A 1 18.40 -6.02 -23.84
N LEU A 2 17.16 -5.55 -23.63
CA LEU A 2 16.57 -5.33 -22.30
C LEU A 2 15.23 -6.07 -22.11
N TYR A 3 14.68 -6.65 -23.17
CA TYR A 3 13.35 -7.29 -23.13
C TYR A 3 13.34 -8.69 -22.50
N HIS A 4 14.46 -9.42 -22.48
CA HIS A 4 14.49 -10.77 -21.90
C HIS A 4 14.67 -10.80 -20.39
N HIS A 5 15.28 -9.78 -19.78
CA HIS A 5 15.43 -9.73 -18.32
C HIS A 5 14.18 -9.24 -17.61
N ILE A 6 13.46 -8.26 -18.17
CA ILE A 6 12.21 -7.74 -17.59
C ILE A 6 11.14 -8.84 -17.57
N GLY A 7 11.00 -9.59 -18.66
CA GLY A 7 10.08 -10.73 -18.70
C GLY A 7 10.42 -11.84 -17.71
N GLY A 8 11.72 -12.08 -17.43
CA GLY A 8 12.14 -13.05 -16.41
C GLY A 8 11.83 -12.59 -14.99
N GLN A 9 12.09 -11.32 -14.68
CA GLN A 9 11.82 -10.75 -13.36
C GLN A 9 10.31 -10.67 -13.06
N GLU A 10 9.49 -10.27 -14.03
CA GLU A 10 8.03 -10.24 -13.86
C GLU A 10 7.43 -11.65 -13.68
N GLN A 11 7.97 -12.66 -14.37
CA GLN A 11 7.56 -14.06 -14.17
C GLN A 11 7.94 -14.57 -12.77
N VAL A 12 9.14 -14.22 -12.27
CA VAL A 12 9.57 -14.60 -10.92
C VAL A 12 8.70 -13.93 -9.86
N ILE A 13 8.42 -12.62 -9.99
CA ILE A 13 7.53 -11.90 -9.07
C ILE A 13 6.13 -12.49 -9.11
N GLY A 14 5.60 -12.80 -10.31
CA GLY A 14 4.30 -13.45 -10.46
C GLY A 14 4.20 -14.79 -9.73
N GLY A 15 5.22 -15.66 -9.85
CA GLY A 15 5.25 -16.94 -9.13
C GLY A 15 5.42 -16.80 -7.61
N VAL A 16 6.12 -15.77 -7.14
CA VAL A 16 6.20 -15.42 -5.71
C VAL A 16 4.82 -14.99 -5.22
N VAL A 17 4.16 -14.08 -5.94
CA VAL A 17 2.82 -13.59 -5.62
C VAL A 17 1.81 -14.73 -5.57
N GLU A 18 1.81 -15.63 -6.55
CA GLU A 18 0.93 -16.80 -6.58
C GLU A 18 1.05 -17.62 -5.28
N ARG A 19 2.28 -17.93 -4.86
CA ARG A 19 2.54 -18.66 -3.62
C ARG A 19 2.14 -17.89 -2.36
N LEU A 20 2.30 -16.56 -2.36
CA LEU A 20 1.82 -15.72 -1.26
C LEU A 20 0.29 -15.76 -1.16
N LEU A 21 -0.40 -15.74 -2.30
CA LEU A 21 -1.87 -15.81 -2.36
C LEU A 21 -2.41 -17.18 -1.96
N ASP A 22 -1.72 -18.28 -2.26
CA ASP A 22 -2.12 -19.63 -1.81
C ASP A 22 -2.19 -19.77 -0.28
N GLY A 23 -1.38 -19.00 0.44
CA GLY A 23 -1.40 -18.93 1.90
C GLY A 23 -2.42 -17.93 2.46
N LEU A 24 -2.94 -17.03 1.63
CA LEU A 24 -3.87 -16.00 2.07
C LEU A 24 -5.23 -16.62 2.41
N ARG A 25 -5.78 -16.25 3.56
CA ARG A 25 -7.11 -16.67 4.00
C ARG A 25 -7.92 -15.42 4.30
N ALA A 26 -9.18 -15.44 3.90
CA ALA A 26 -10.11 -14.38 4.29
C ALA A 26 -10.22 -14.35 5.83
N PRO A 27 -10.16 -13.17 6.47
CA PRO A 27 -10.49 -13.02 7.87
C PRO A 27 -11.93 -13.47 8.19
N ASP A 28 -12.21 -13.66 9.47
CA ASP A 28 -13.54 -14.06 9.95
C ASP A 28 -14.63 -13.11 9.42
N PRO A 29 -15.63 -13.60 8.66
CA PRO A 29 -16.68 -12.77 8.08
C PRO A 29 -17.58 -12.08 9.11
N ALA A 30 -17.57 -12.52 10.36
CA ALA A 30 -18.32 -11.89 11.46
C ALA A 30 -17.69 -10.59 11.97
N LEU A 31 -16.41 -10.32 11.66
CA LEU A 31 -15.72 -9.10 12.09
C LEU A 31 -16.36 -7.85 11.47
N PRO A 32 -16.58 -6.76 12.23
CA PRO A 32 -16.93 -5.47 11.64
C PRO A 32 -15.96 -5.09 10.53
N TRP A 33 -16.46 -4.43 9.48
CA TRP A 33 -15.70 -4.32 8.24
C TRP A 33 -14.33 -3.66 8.43
N GLN A 34 -14.19 -2.66 9.32
CA GLN A 34 -12.88 -2.06 9.61
C GLN A 34 -11.91 -3.06 10.22
N GLU A 35 -12.35 -3.82 11.24
CA GLU A 35 -11.53 -4.90 11.81
C GLU A 35 -11.18 -5.98 10.79
N TRP A 36 -12.11 -6.30 9.89
CA TRP A 36 -11.88 -7.26 8.81
C TRP A 36 -10.71 -6.81 7.91
N PHE A 37 -10.70 -5.56 7.45
CA PHE A 37 -9.60 -5.05 6.63
C PHE A 37 -8.28 -4.92 7.40
N ARG A 38 -8.31 -4.55 8.68
CA ARG A 38 -7.11 -4.57 9.54
C ARG A 38 -6.51 -5.97 9.64
N ALA A 39 -7.37 -6.96 9.90
CA ALA A 39 -6.98 -8.37 10.02
C ALA A 39 -6.42 -8.94 8.71
N LEU A 40 -6.87 -8.42 7.56
CA LEU A 40 -6.30 -8.77 6.26
C LEU A 40 -4.96 -8.05 5.99
N LEU A 41 -4.93 -6.73 6.14
CA LEU A 41 -3.89 -5.88 5.58
C LEU A 41 -2.66 -5.73 6.48
N HIS A 42 -2.83 -5.72 7.81
CA HIS A 42 -1.68 -5.61 8.71
C HIS A 42 -0.74 -6.83 8.62
N PRO A 43 -1.23 -8.08 8.59
CA PRO A 43 -0.35 -9.25 8.46
C PRO A 43 0.22 -9.43 7.04
N VAL A 44 -0.51 -9.00 6.00
CA VAL A 44 -0.03 -9.17 4.61
C VAL A 44 1.11 -8.20 4.28
N ARG A 45 1.11 -6.98 4.85
CA ARG A 45 2.14 -5.96 4.61
C ARG A 45 3.58 -6.48 4.82
N PRO A 46 3.99 -6.98 6.01
CA PRO A 46 5.36 -7.45 6.21
C PRO A 46 5.71 -8.63 5.30
N THR A 47 4.72 -9.42 4.87
CA THR A 47 4.93 -10.50 3.91
C THR A 47 5.27 -9.96 2.52
N LEU A 48 4.54 -8.95 2.05
CA LEU A 48 4.79 -8.31 0.76
C LEU A 48 6.11 -7.53 0.75
N LEU A 49 6.46 -6.87 1.85
CA LEU A 49 7.72 -6.14 1.99
C LEU A 49 8.97 -7.03 1.89
N ARG A 50 8.86 -8.32 2.22
CA ARG A 50 9.96 -9.28 2.03
C ARG A 50 10.24 -9.59 0.55
N PHE A 51 9.33 -9.21 -0.34
CA PHE A 51 9.42 -9.46 -1.79
C PHE A 51 9.10 -8.18 -2.57
N PRO A 52 10.04 -7.21 -2.63
CA PRO A 52 9.82 -5.91 -3.27
C PRO A 52 9.26 -6.04 -4.70
N GLY A 53 8.29 -5.18 -5.03
CA GLY A 53 7.58 -5.19 -6.31
C GLY A 53 6.35 -6.10 -6.35
N SER A 54 6.15 -6.98 -5.36
CA SER A 54 4.96 -7.85 -5.28
C SER A 54 3.66 -7.07 -5.14
N ALA A 55 3.65 -5.98 -4.35
CA ALA A 55 2.47 -5.13 -4.19
C ALA A 55 2.11 -4.38 -5.48
N ARG A 56 3.12 -3.85 -6.18
CA ARG A 56 2.94 -3.21 -7.50
C ARG A 56 2.41 -4.21 -8.53
N TRP A 57 2.91 -5.43 -8.49
CA TRP A 57 2.49 -6.50 -9.38
C TRP A 57 1.03 -6.91 -9.11
N LEU A 58 0.64 -7.05 -7.83
CA LEU A 58 -0.74 -7.30 -7.42
C LEU A 58 -1.70 -6.19 -7.88
N LEU A 59 -1.35 -4.91 -7.75
CA LEU A 59 -2.17 -3.79 -8.25
C LEU A 59 -2.53 -3.93 -9.74
N LEU A 60 -1.58 -4.39 -10.54
CA LEU A 60 -1.74 -4.46 -11.99
C LEU A 60 -2.38 -5.78 -12.46
N HIS A 61 -2.27 -6.84 -11.67
CA HIS A 61 -2.57 -8.20 -12.13
C HIS A 61 -3.45 -9.02 -11.17
N ALA A 62 -3.96 -8.45 -10.06
CA ALA A 62 -4.79 -9.17 -9.09
C ALA A 62 -5.98 -9.92 -9.69
N PRO A 63 -6.73 -9.40 -10.69
CA PRO A 63 -7.83 -10.14 -11.31
C PRO A 63 -7.42 -11.43 -12.03
N ALA A 64 -6.13 -11.64 -12.29
CA ALA A 64 -5.62 -12.85 -12.92
C ALA A 64 -5.57 -14.06 -11.97
N PHE A 65 -5.84 -13.89 -10.67
CA PHE A 65 -5.73 -14.95 -9.66
C PHE A 65 -7.09 -15.40 -9.14
N PRO A 66 -7.53 -16.62 -9.46
CA PRO A 66 -8.70 -17.21 -8.81
C PRO A 66 -8.53 -17.30 -7.28
N ALA A 67 -7.31 -17.43 -6.78
CA ALA A 67 -7.03 -17.57 -5.34
C ALA A 67 -7.46 -16.35 -4.49
N ILE A 68 -7.54 -15.15 -5.08
CA ILE A 68 -7.89 -13.93 -4.32
C ILE A 68 -9.39 -13.60 -4.37
N THR A 69 -10.17 -14.27 -5.22
CA THR A 69 -11.61 -13.98 -5.40
C THR A 69 -12.38 -14.14 -4.09
N ALA A 70 -12.12 -15.20 -3.34
CA ALA A 70 -12.76 -15.45 -2.04
C ALA A 70 -12.47 -14.34 -1.01
N VAL A 71 -11.28 -13.72 -1.06
CA VAL A 71 -10.90 -12.60 -0.20
C VAL A 71 -11.66 -11.34 -0.60
N PHE A 72 -11.73 -11.05 -1.91
CA PHE A 72 -12.52 -9.93 -2.41
C PHE A 72 -14.01 -10.08 -2.07
N ASP A 73 -14.58 -11.26 -2.33
CA ASP A 73 -15.98 -11.56 -2.01
C ASP A 73 -16.29 -11.36 -0.52
N ALA A 74 -15.41 -11.87 0.35
CA ALA A 74 -15.56 -11.70 1.80
C ALA A 74 -15.45 -10.23 2.24
N GLY A 75 -14.51 -9.46 1.69
CA GLY A 75 -14.35 -8.04 2.03
C GLY A 75 -15.53 -7.18 1.54
N ILE A 76 -16.04 -7.48 0.35
CA ILE A 76 -17.23 -6.84 -0.20
C ILE A 76 -18.46 -7.19 0.65
N ALA A 77 -18.60 -8.46 1.05
CA ALA A 77 -19.68 -8.90 1.92
C ALA A 77 -19.64 -8.23 3.30
N ALA A 78 -18.45 -8.06 3.89
CA ALA A 78 -18.27 -7.36 5.16
C ALA A 78 -18.75 -5.91 5.08
N LEU A 79 -18.37 -5.18 4.01
CA LEU A 79 -18.83 -3.80 3.78
C LEU A 79 -20.34 -3.73 3.52
N ALA A 80 -20.88 -4.67 2.74
CA ALA A 80 -22.31 -4.71 2.42
C ALA A 80 -23.17 -4.95 3.66
N ARG A 81 -22.73 -5.86 4.55
CA ARG A 81 -23.41 -6.14 5.83
C ARG A 81 -23.55 -4.89 6.69
N ASP A 82 -22.55 -4.03 6.68
CA ASP A 82 -22.52 -2.81 7.49
C ASP A 82 -23.09 -1.59 6.74
N GLY A 83 -23.78 -1.80 5.62
CA GLY A 83 -24.58 -0.78 4.93
C GLY A 83 -23.81 0.16 4.00
N ILE A 84 -22.56 -0.15 3.66
CA ILE A 84 -21.77 0.68 2.74
C ILE A 84 -22.38 0.61 1.33
N ALA A 85 -22.80 1.77 0.79
CA ALA A 85 -23.59 1.85 -0.45
C ALA A 85 -22.87 1.32 -1.71
N ARG A 86 -21.54 1.44 -1.77
CA ARG A 86 -20.72 0.96 -2.91
C ARG A 86 -19.61 0.03 -2.39
N PRO A 87 -19.95 -1.18 -1.91
CA PRO A 87 -19.02 -2.02 -1.15
C PRO A 87 -17.84 -2.49 -2.00
N ALA A 88 -18.06 -2.83 -3.28
CA ALA A 88 -16.97 -3.17 -4.20
C ALA A 88 -15.98 -2.03 -4.41
N LEU A 89 -16.48 -0.80 -4.65
CA LEU A 89 -15.61 0.37 -4.81
C LEU A 89 -14.82 0.65 -3.52
N ALA A 90 -15.48 0.56 -2.36
CA ALA A 90 -14.83 0.78 -1.07
C ALA A 90 -13.73 -0.27 -0.82
N ALA A 91 -14.01 -1.56 -1.04
CA ALA A 91 -13.02 -2.63 -0.91
C ALA A 91 -11.80 -2.40 -1.81
N THR A 92 -12.02 -2.14 -3.10
CA THR A 92 -10.94 -1.84 -4.06
C THR A 92 -10.15 -0.61 -3.64
N THR A 93 -10.81 0.48 -3.22
CA THR A 93 -10.11 1.70 -2.79
C THR A 93 -9.20 1.46 -1.58
N ILE A 94 -9.66 0.66 -0.60
CA ILE A 94 -8.87 0.31 0.58
C ILE A 94 -7.65 -0.54 0.19
N ILE A 95 -7.87 -1.57 -0.62
CA ILE A 95 -6.82 -2.49 -1.06
C ILE A 95 -5.80 -1.76 -1.94
N ASP A 96 -6.24 -0.96 -2.91
CA ASP A 96 -5.35 -0.20 -3.78
C ASP A 96 -4.50 0.76 -2.97
N THR A 97 -5.09 1.45 -2.00
CA THR A 97 -4.37 2.37 -1.10
C THR A 97 -3.30 1.63 -0.31
N ALA A 98 -3.62 0.44 0.22
CA ALA A 98 -2.67 -0.40 0.91
C ALA A 98 -1.49 -0.81 0.00
N MET A 99 -1.78 -1.30 -1.21
CA MET A 99 -0.75 -1.74 -2.14
C MET A 99 0.10 -0.57 -2.67
N MET A 100 -0.50 0.59 -2.92
CA MET A 100 0.23 1.79 -3.34
C MET A 100 1.18 2.28 -2.23
N ALA A 101 0.75 2.23 -0.97
CA ALA A 101 1.61 2.59 0.16
C ALA A 101 2.81 1.64 0.31
N ILE A 102 2.61 0.33 0.06
CA ILE A 102 3.70 -0.66 0.04
C ILE A 102 4.63 -0.42 -1.15
N THR A 103 4.08 -0.16 -2.33
CA THR A 103 4.88 0.16 -3.53
C THR A 103 5.75 1.40 -3.31
N LEU A 104 5.19 2.43 -2.68
CA LEU A 104 5.94 3.64 -2.33
C LEU A 104 7.06 3.36 -1.31
N HIS A 105 6.86 2.41 -0.40
CA HIS A 105 7.91 1.95 0.50
C HIS A 105 9.02 1.21 -0.27
N ASP A 106 8.66 0.29 -1.17
CA ASP A 106 9.62 -0.41 -2.04
C ASP A 106 10.43 0.58 -2.89
N ASP A 107 9.78 1.63 -3.42
CA ASP A 107 10.46 2.67 -4.19
C ASP A 107 11.42 3.48 -3.32
N ARG A 108 11.05 3.81 -2.07
CA ARG A 108 11.89 4.52 -1.09
C ARG A 108 13.08 3.70 -0.62
N THR A 109 12.91 2.39 -0.45
CA THR A 109 14.01 1.50 -0.08
C THR A 109 14.92 1.21 -1.28
N GLY A 110 14.36 0.97 -2.47
CA GLY A 110 15.11 0.83 -3.72
C GLY A 110 15.79 2.12 -4.19
N LEU A 111 15.34 3.28 -3.70
CA LEU A 111 16.01 4.58 -3.82
C LEU A 111 17.41 4.60 -3.16
N HIS A 112 17.71 3.66 -2.24
CA HIS A 112 19.02 3.54 -1.60
C HIS A 112 20.08 2.79 -2.44
N ASP A 113 19.69 2.04 -3.47
CA ASP A 113 20.60 1.17 -4.23
C ASP A 113 21.09 1.75 -5.58
N GLY A 114 20.72 2.99 -5.92
CA GLY A 114 21.09 3.65 -7.18
C GLY A 114 21.87 4.96 -6.99
N PRO A 115 22.79 5.33 -7.91
CA PRO A 115 23.50 6.60 -7.87
C PRO A 115 22.56 7.72 -8.32
N ARG A 116 21.62 8.10 -7.45
CA ARG A 116 20.98 9.41 -7.51
C ARG A 116 21.83 10.33 -6.65
N ASP A 117 22.10 11.53 -7.16
CA ASP A 117 22.71 12.59 -6.37
C ASP A 117 21.71 13.05 -5.29
N HIS A 118 21.62 12.28 -4.22
CA HIS A 118 20.78 12.55 -3.06
C HIS A 118 21.13 13.91 -2.46
N GLY A 119 22.40 14.32 -2.60
CA GLY A 119 22.87 15.67 -2.27
C GLY A 119 22.12 16.73 -3.08
N ALA A 120 22.10 16.62 -4.41
CA ALA A 120 21.37 17.58 -5.26
C ALA A 120 19.85 17.64 -4.99
N ILE A 121 19.22 16.53 -4.60
CA ILE A 121 17.79 16.51 -4.24
C ILE A 121 17.58 17.18 -2.87
N LEU A 122 18.43 16.90 -1.90
CA LEU A 122 18.39 17.52 -0.56
C LEU A 122 18.67 19.03 -0.64
N ASP A 123 19.66 19.45 -1.42
CA ASP A 123 19.97 20.86 -1.66
C ASP A 123 18.77 21.60 -2.26
N ARG A 124 18.03 20.94 -3.16
CA ARG A 124 16.79 21.48 -3.73
C ARG A 124 15.66 21.55 -2.70
N PHE A 125 15.54 20.57 -1.79
CA PHE A 125 14.57 20.63 -0.70
C PHE A 125 14.88 21.77 0.27
N ILE A 126 16.14 21.96 0.64
CA ILE A 126 16.59 23.06 1.49
C ILE A 126 16.24 24.42 0.84
N ALA A 127 16.56 24.58 -0.44
CA ALA A 127 16.26 25.80 -1.18
C ALA A 127 14.74 26.11 -1.25
N VAL A 128 13.89 25.08 -1.38
CA VAL A 128 12.43 25.24 -1.41
C VAL A 128 11.85 25.52 -0.02
N ARG A 129 12.35 24.84 1.01
CA ARG A 129 11.98 25.06 2.43
C ARG A 129 12.24 26.51 2.82
N ASP A 130 13.42 27.02 2.49
CA ASP A 130 13.84 28.37 2.89
C ASP A 130 13.12 29.48 2.09
N ALA A 131 12.59 29.15 0.91
CA ALA A 131 11.86 30.10 0.05
C ALA A 131 10.35 30.21 0.34
N SER A 132 9.75 29.29 1.10
CA SER A 132 8.31 29.28 1.39
C SER A 132 8.00 28.70 2.76
N SER A 133 7.35 29.48 3.63
CA SER A 133 6.95 29.02 4.97
C SER A 133 6.01 27.81 4.95
N SER A 134 5.06 27.76 4.01
CA SER A 134 4.16 26.61 3.83
C SER A 134 4.87 25.39 3.24
N ALA A 135 5.81 25.60 2.31
CA ALA A 135 6.63 24.50 1.82
C ALA A 135 7.58 23.99 2.93
N GLY A 136 8.03 24.89 3.81
CA GLY A 136 8.86 24.54 4.95
C GLY A 136 8.14 23.64 5.95
N GLN A 137 6.91 23.98 6.32
CA GLN A 137 6.06 23.12 7.16
C GLN A 137 5.85 21.73 6.53
N LEU A 138 5.53 21.67 5.24
CA LEU A 138 5.35 20.39 4.53
C LEU A 138 6.64 19.56 4.51
N ILE A 139 7.78 20.20 4.29
CA ILE A 139 9.07 19.52 4.23
C ILE A 139 9.46 18.98 5.61
N ASP A 140 9.30 19.78 6.66
CA ASP A 140 9.73 19.42 8.01
C ASP A 140 8.78 18.41 8.66
N GLU A 141 7.47 18.52 8.44
CA GLU A 141 6.46 17.65 9.08
C GLU A 141 6.17 16.36 8.31
N VAL A 142 6.36 16.34 6.99
CA VAL A 142 5.90 15.22 6.14
C VAL A 142 7.05 14.64 5.32
N ILE A 143 7.75 15.44 4.51
CA ILE A 143 8.71 14.90 3.53
C ILE A 143 10.01 14.42 4.20
N GLY A 144 10.59 15.23 5.08
CA GLY A 144 11.83 14.94 5.79
C GLY A 144 11.76 13.66 6.62
N PRO A 145 10.77 13.52 7.51
CA PRO A 145 10.57 12.30 8.30
C PRO A 145 10.39 11.07 7.43
N LEU A 146 9.63 11.14 6.34
CA LEU A 146 9.36 9.99 5.46
C LEU A 146 10.51 9.62 4.52
N ALA A 147 11.42 10.55 4.22
CA ALA A 147 12.55 10.32 3.31
C ALA A 147 13.66 9.48 3.95
N HIS A 148 13.79 9.53 5.27
CA HIS A 148 14.78 8.77 6.05
C HIS A 148 14.12 7.95 7.17
N ALA A 149 12.82 7.68 7.02
CA ALA A 149 12.04 7.00 8.04
C ALA A 149 12.57 5.58 8.25
N GLU A 150 12.78 5.23 9.52
CA GLU A 150 12.91 3.84 9.93
C GLU A 150 11.60 3.08 9.65
N ASP A 151 11.69 1.76 9.54
CA ASP A 151 10.55 0.90 9.19
C ASP A 151 9.34 1.09 10.12
N ASP A 152 9.57 1.37 11.40
CA ASP A 152 8.53 1.62 12.39
C ASP A 152 7.71 2.89 12.09
N VAL A 153 8.38 3.96 11.61
CA VAL A 153 7.71 5.20 11.21
C VAL A 153 6.89 4.97 9.94
N LEU A 154 7.40 4.16 9.00
CA LEU A 154 6.67 3.80 7.77
C LEU A 154 5.47 2.89 8.06
N GLU A 155 5.57 1.99 9.03
CA GLU A 155 4.45 1.19 9.53
C GLU A 155 3.38 2.07 10.19
N GLN A 156 3.77 3.02 11.05
CA GLN A 156 2.83 3.93 11.67
C GLN A 156 2.11 4.80 10.63
N HIS A 157 2.85 5.30 9.64
CA HIS A 157 2.28 6.08 8.54
C HIS A 157 1.30 5.25 7.69
N TYR A 158 1.65 3.98 7.39
CA TYR A 158 0.76 3.05 6.69
C TYR A 158 -0.55 2.83 7.44
N ARG A 159 -0.49 2.57 8.76
CA ARG A 159 -1.69 2.40 9.59
C ARG A 159 -2.53 3.67 9.61
N TYR A 160 -1.91 4.83 9.82
CA TYR A 160 -2.62 6.11 9.82
C TYR A 160 -3.37 6.37 8.51
N LEU A 161 -2.74 6.08 7.37
CA LEU A 161 -3.35 6.22 6.05
C LEU A 161 -4.59 5.33 5.91
N LEU A 162 -4.50 4.06 6.28
CA LEU A 162 -5.63 3.13 6.20
C LEU A 162 -6.76 3.52 7.15
N GLU A 163 -6.45 3.86 8.40
CA GLU A 163 -7.46 4.30 9.36
C GLU A 163 -8.18 5.57 8.90
N SER A 164 -7.44 6.54 8.37
CA SER A 164 -8.02 7.78 7.83
C SER A 164 -8.95 7.51 6.65
N LEU A 165 -8.54 6.61 5.74
CA LEU A 165 -9.36 6.21 4.61
C LEU A 165 -10.64 5.50 5.06
N MET A 166 -10.52 4.52 5.95
CA MET A 166 -11.66 3.76 6.47
C MET A 166 -12.63 4.67 7.24
N ALA A 167 -12.13 5.56 8.10
CA ALA A 167 -12.95 6.55 8.78
C ALA A 167 -13.69 7.47 7.80
N GLY A 168 -13.01 7.91 6.73
CA GLY A 168 -13.63 8.70 5.67
C GLY A 168 -14.71 7.95 4.89
N ILE A 169 -14.53 6.65 4.63
CA ILE A 169 -15.56 5.80 4.01
C ILE A 169 -16.77 5.65 4.93
N ALA A 170 -16.54 5.40 6.22
CA ALA A 170 -17.60 5.29 7.23
C ALA A 170 -18.44 6.58 7.30
N ALA A 171 -17.77 7.74 7.40
CA ALA A 171 -18.43 9.04 7.52
C ALA A 171 -19.30 9.38 6.29
N ARG A 172 -18.87 9.00 5.09
CA ARG A 172 -19.67 9.20 3.85
C ARG A 172 -20.83 8.22 3.70
N SER A 173 -20.82 7.12 4.45
CA SER A 173 -21.86 6.09 4.38
C SER A 173 -22.96 6.29 5.42
N GLY A 174 -22.71 7.13 6.44
CA GLY A 174 -23.69 7.53 7.46
C GLY A 174 -24.38 8.87 7.20
N ALA A 175 -24.27 9.42 5.98
CA ALA A 175 -24.89 10.67 5.55
C ALA A 175 -26.01 10.44 4.53
#